data_AF-A0A7W9TNW6-F1
#
_entry.id   AF-A0A7W9TNW6-F1
#
_cell.length_a   1.000
_cell.length_b   1.000
_cell.length_c   1.000
_cell.angle_alpha   90.00
_cell.angle_beta   90.00
_cell.angle_gamma   90.00
#
_symmetry.space_group_name_H-M   'P 1'
#
loop_
_entity.id
_entity.type
_entity.pdbx_description
1 polymer ?
#
loop_
_entity_poly.entity_id
_entity_poly.type
_entity_poly.pdbx_seq_one_letter_code
_entity_poly.pdbx_strand_id
1 'polypeptide(L)'
;MHAHTPQAYFDAARYLARNPDLFAAGLNTPAAAWDHYQRHGAAESLAGAASRSPAPWFDAAWYLAQHPDLAAAGLAPADLFVHFVLWGIAEGRAPAAGFHATLDELAAYAAANADLRHAFGIHDPARLSPAQHEALARHLYQYGYAEGRDAVPFDRPPPADPHRFQLSERIETLRGTDADDLFLAPTLWADGVQVDTLQPGDVLLGGGGHDTLLLESLGGTIPLRMDGIEHLRLTAHYLTSLEAAYAHGLRAVTVEQSAGAVAVRHLEQLVQLTVRDQVGVRDPAFGANHIGLTYGGQALEGHSVQAIVLDHARLQPGGAWLYFDALAGTLDALDITVTGASSLAGIGGAPDPAAWGADYADLAGLGTVRVHARAALDLGLLAAPDLLRFDASGSSAGVTVDLSRVDGASLRVRGGAGDDVFVIDPAAHAGQVLHLSLGGGRDTLRIRGGVEGRDLSFHEDPDGSLRLGWDEGAGIRLLAVIDDLALDRVADALSIV
;
A
#
# COMPACT_ATOMS: atom_id res chain seq x y z
N MET A 1 17.67 44.68 -18.21
CA MET A 1 17.29 43.41 -17.60
C MET A 1 16.05 43.66 -16.76
N HIS A 2 14.86 43.35 -17.30
CA HIS A 2 13.68 43.25 -16.44
C HIS A 2 13.88 42.01 -15.56
N ALA A 3 13.78 42.17 -14.24
CA ALA A 3 13.95 41.04 -13.32
C ALA A 3 12.74 40.12 -13.46
N HIS A 4 12.93 38.96 -14.12
CA HIS A 4 11.91 37.91 -14.18
C HIS A 4 11.96 37.14 -12.85
N THR A 5 10.93 37.29 -12.02
CA THR A 5 10.85 36.58 -10.75
C THR A 5 10.14 35.23 -10.94
N PRO A 6 10.71 34.11 -10.48
CA PRO A 6 10.08 32.78 -10.56
C PRO A 6 8.66 32.73 -10.01
N GLN A 7 8.39 33.53 -8.97
CA GLN A 7 7.07 33.71 -8.37
C GLN A 7 5.97 34.10 -9.36
N ALA A 8 6.30 34.87 -10.40
CA ALA A 8 5.33 35.33 -11.38
C ALA A 8 4.84 34.22 -12.32
N TYR A 9 5.56 33.10 -12.36
CA TYR A 9 5.24 31.91 -13.16
C TYR A 9 4.61 30.80 -12.32
N PHE A 10 4.50 31.00 -11.00
CA PHE A 10 3.92 30.04 -10.07
C PHE A 10 2.41 30.18 -10.00
N ASP A 11 1.68 29.10 -10.29
CA ASP A 11 0.22 29.07 -10.22
C ASP A 11 -0.23 28.74 -8.80
N ALA A 12 -0.20 29.76 -7.94
CA ALA A 12 -0.58 29.61 -6.54
C ALA A 12 -2.02 29.15 -6.33
N ALA A 13 -2.95 29.58 -7.18
CA ALA A 13 -4.35 29.22 -7.06
C ALA A 13 -4.55 27.72 -7.31
N ARG A 14 -3.95 27.20 -8.38
CA ARG A 14 -3.96 25.76 -8.69
C ARG A 14 -3.20 24.95 -7.66
N TYR A 15 -2.04 25.44 -7.22
CA TYR A 15 -1.22 24.77 -6.21
C TYR A 15 -2.01 24.58 -4.91
N LEU A 16 -2.73 25.61 -4.44
CA LEU A 16 -3.59 25.49 -3.27
C LEU A 16 -4.79 24.57 -3.53
N ALA A 17 -5.45 24.71 -4.69
CA ALA A 17 -6.62 23.89 -5.02
C ALA A 17 -6.33 22.37 -5.07
N ARG A 18 -5.11 21.99 -5.49
CA ARG A 18 -4.67 20.58 -5.57
C ARG A 18 -4.08 20.02 -4.28
N ASN A 19 -3.82 20.86 -3.28
CA ASN A 19 -3.20 20.46 -2.02
C ASN A 19 -4.07 20.94 -0.84
N PRO A 20 -5.25 20.31 -0.64
CA PRO A 20 -6.18 20.69 0.43
C PRO A 20 -5.61 20.54 1.84
N ASP A 21 -4.58 19.70 2.00
CA ASP A 21 -3.79 19.56 3.23
C ASP A 21 -3.13 20.89 3.66
N LEU A 22 -2.75 21.75 2.72
CA LEU A 22 -2.16 23.06 3.03
C LEU A 22 -3.17 23.99 3.68
N PHE A 23 -4.45 23.92 3.28
CA PHE A 23 -5.52 24.67 3.93
C PHE A 23 -5.71 24.22 5.39
N ALA A 24 -5.65 22.92 5.66
CA ALA A 24 -5.73 22.38 7.02
C ALA A 24 -4.55 22.83 7.89
N ALA A 25 -3.37 23.04 7.27
CA ALA A 25 -2.19 23.60 7.92
C ALA A 25 -2.20 25.14 8.04
N GLY A 26 -3.27 25.82 7.61
CA GLY A 26 -3.39 27.28 7.64
C GLY A 26 -2.61 28.02 6.55
N LEU A 27 -2.07 27.29 5.56
CA LEU A 27 -1.33 27.83 4.42
C LEU A 27 -2.30 28.09 3.26
N ASN A 28 -2.92 29.27 3.24
CA ASN A 28 -4.01 29.61 2.31
C ASN A 28 -3.76 30.90 1.51
N THR A 29 -2.51 31.37 1.45
CA THR A 29 -2.13 32.56 0.69
C THR A 29 -1.14 32.22 -0.43
N PRO A 30 -1.08 33.00 -1.52
CA PRO A 30 -0.10 32.76 -2.58
C PRO A 30 1.36 32.78 -2.09
N ALA A 31 1.67 33.67 -1.14
CA ALA A 31 3.00 33.75 -0.55
C ALA A 31 3.33 32.49 0.26
N ALA A 32 2.37 31.97 1.04
CA ALA A 32 2.53 30.73 1.79
C ALA A 32 2.65 29.51 0.85
N ALA A 33 1.90 29.46 -0.24
CA ALA A 33 1.99 28.41 -1.25
C ALA A 33 3.36 28.39 -1.94
N TRP A 34 3.88 29.56 -2.31
CA TRP A 34 5.23 29.69 -2.88
C TRP A 34 6.33 29.29 -1.88
N ASP A 35 6.19 29.70 -0.62
CA ASP A 35 7.12 29.33 0.44
C ASP A 35 7.11 27.81 0.70
N HIS A 36 5.92 27.20 0.74
CA HIS A 36 5.78 25.75 0.83
C HIS A 36 6.43 25.05 -0.37
N TYR A 37 6.16 25.50 -1.60
CA TYR A 37 6.73 24.90 -2.79
C TYR A 37 8.26 24.88 -2.76
N GLN A 38 8.88 26.01 -2.41
CA GLN A 38 10.35 26.10 -2.34
C GLN A 38 10.96 25.19 -1.27
N ARG A 39 10.31 25.06 -0.11
CA ARG A 39 10.87 24.28 1.02
C ARG A 39 10.58 22.78 0.93
N HIS A 40 9.43 22.42 0.36
CA HIS A 40 8.90 21.06 0.40
C HIS A 40 8.37 20.62 -0.95
N GLY A 41 7.47 21.40 -1.54
CA GLY A 41 6.71 21.00 -2.72
C GLY A 41 7.55 20.59 -3.93
N ALA A 42 8.69 21.24 -4.16
CA ALA A 42 9.58 20.86 -5.26
C ALA A 42 10.18 19.46 -5.08
N ALA A 43 10.58 19.11 -3.86
CA ALA A 43 11.10 17.78 -3.55
C ALA A 43 9.99 16.71 -3.58
N GLU A 44 8.81 17.05 -3.05
CA GLU A 44 7.63 16.17 -3.09
C GLU A 44 7.17 15.93 -4.54
N SER A 45 7.20 16.96 -5.38
CA SER A 45 6.90 16.84 -6.81
C SER A 45 7.88 15.91 -7.52
N LEU A 46 9.17 15.98 -7.18
CA LEU A 46 10.19 15.08 -7.73
C LEU A 46 10.01 13.64 -7.24
N ALA A 47 9.47 13.45 -6.03
CA ALA A 47 9.14 12.15 -5.46
C ALA A 47 7.81 11.56 -5.98
N GLY A 48 7.19 12.17 -6.99
CA GLY A 48 6.01 11.63 -7.68
C GLY A 48 4.68 12.26 -7.26
N ALA A 49 4.66 13.22 -6.34
CA ALA A 49 3.43 13.93 -5.97
C ALA A 49 3.08 15.00 -7.03
N ALA A 50 2.39 14.61 -8.10
CA ALA A 50 2.01 15.50 -9.20
C ALA A 50 1.15 16.71 -8.76
N SER A 51 0.48 16.63 -7.60
CA SER A 51 -0.23 17.77 -6.99
C SER A 51 0.70 18.91 -6.58
N ARG A 52 2.00 18.64 -6.38
CA ARG A 52 3.02 19.59 -5.90
C ARG A 52 3.78 20.29 -7.03
N SER A 53 3.33 20.16 -8.28
CA SER A 53 3.89 20.91 -9.41
C SER A 53 3.62 22.43 -9.28
N PRO A 54 4.61 23.30 -9.57
CA PRO A 54 4.49 24.75 -9.40
C PRO A 54 3.60 25.42 -10.46
N ALA A 55 3.43 24.77 -11.60
CA ALA A 55 2.68 25.27 -12.74
C ALA A 55 2.19 24.11 -13.60
N PRO A 56 1.01 24.23 -14.24
CA PRO A 56 0.43 23.16 -15.06
C PRO A 56 1.32 22.65 -16.19
N TRP A 57 2.29 23.46 -16.62
CA TRP A 57 3.21 23.20 -17.72
C TRP A 57 4.62 22.81 -17.29
N PHE A 58 4.89 22.62 -15.99
CA PHE A 58 6.21 22.28 -15.47
C PHE A 58 6.22 20.94 -14.71
N ASP A 59 7.18 20.09 -15.04
CA ASP A 59 7.42 18.80 -14.38
C ASP A 59 8.89 18.72 -13.99
N ALA A 60 9.15 18.80 -12.67
CA ALA A 60 10.51 18.81 -12.14
C ALA A 60 11.28 17.51 -12.42
N ALA A 61 10.60 16.36 -12.38
CA ALA A 61 11.23 15.06 -12.59
C ALA A 61 11.63 14.89 -14.06
N TRP A 62 10.69 15.21 -14.96
CA TRP A 62 10.97 15.18 -16.39
C TRP A 62 12.06 16.19 -16.77
N TYR A 63 11.97 17.42 -16.26
CA TYR A 63 12.93 18.48 -16.57
C TYR A 63 14.35 18.12 -16.15
N LEU A 64 14.53 17.53 -14.97
CA LEU A 64 15.83 17.05 -14.51
C LEU A 64 16.35 15.89 -15.36
N ALA A 65 15.48 14.94 -15.73
CA ALA A 65 15.86 13.78 -16.55
C ALA A 65 16.32 14.18 -17.96
N GLN A 66 15.68 15.17 -18.58
CA GLN A 66 16.04 15.67 -19.91
C GLN A 66 17.27 16.58 -19.92
N HIS A 67 17.70 17.06 -18.74
CA HIS A 67 18.81 17.98 -18.60
C HIS A 67 19.85 17.47 -17.60
N PRO A 68 20.62 16.41 -17.96
CA PRO A 68 21.64 15.82 -17.08
C PRO A 68 22.72 16.82 -16.64
N ASP A 69 22.90 17.92 -17.37
CA ASP A 69 23.77 19.04 -17.00
C ASP A 69 23.36 19.68 -15.67
N LEU A 70 22.05 19.75 -15.38
CA LEU A 70 21.52 20.30 -14.13
C LEU A 70 21.75 19.36 -12.94
N ALA A 71 21.63 18.04 -13.17
CA ALA A 71 22.00 17.02 -12.20
C ALA A 71 23.50 17.04 -11.89
N ALA A 72 24.35 17.14 -12.93
CA ALA A 72 25.79 17.24 -12.77
C ALA A 72 26.22 18.54 -12.04
N ALA A 73 25.46 19.62 -12.20
CA ALA A 73 25.64 20.87 -11.47
C ALA A 73 25.08 20.84 -10.04
N GLY A 74 24.41 19.75 -9.63
CA GLY A 74 23.91 19.55 -8.27
C GLY A 74 22.75 20.47 -7.88
N LEU A 75 21.93 20.90 -8.84
CA LEU A 75 20.76 21.73 -8.54
C LEU A 75 19.80 21.02 -7.58
N ALA A 76 19.32 21.74 -6.57
CA ALA A 76 18.27 21.23 -5.68
C ALA A 76 16.92 21.23 -6.41
N PRO A 77 15.92 20.45 -5.96
CA PRO A 77 14.61 20.38 -6.62
C PRO A 77 13.94 21.74 -6.83
N ALA A 78 14.04 22.66 -5.85
CA ALA A 78 13.48 24.00 -5.95
C ALA A 78 14.18 24.88 -7.00
N ASP A 79 15.45 24.59 -7.29
CA ASP A 79 16.24 25.34 -8.27
C ASP A 79 15.87 24.97 -9.71
N LEU A 80 15.19 23.84 -9.95
CA LEU A 80 14.82 23.40 -11.29
C LEU A 80 13.79 24.34 -11.94
N PHE A 81 12.74 24.69 -11.19
CA PHE A 81 11.73 25.63 -11.66
C PHE A 81 12.32 27.05 -11.82
N VAL A 82 13.15 27.46 -10.87
CA VAL A 82 13.88 28.74 -10.93
C VAL A 82 14.78 28.78 -12.16
N HIS A 83 15.50 27.71 -12.43
CA HIS A 83 16.39 27.59 -13.57
C HIS A 83 15.61 27.74 -14.89
N PHE A 84 14.51 27.02 -15.01
CA PHE A 84 13.67 27.10 -16.20
C PHE A 84 13.20 28.53 -16.47
N VAL A 85 12.66 29.22 -15.45
CA VAL A 85 12.15 30.58 -15.61
C VAL A 85 13.26 31.58 -15.95
N LEU A 86 14.42 31.48 -15.29
CA LEU A 86 15.50 32.44 -15.47
C LEU A 86 16.27 32.22 -16.78
N TRP A 87 16.57 30.96 -17.12
CA TRP A 87 17.44 30.60 -18.25
C TRP A 87 16.76 29.66 -19.25
N GLY A 88 16.07 28.62 -18.77
CA GLY A 88 15.49 27.57 -19.62
C GLY A 88 14.57 28.09 -20.72
N ILE A 89 13.76 29.11 -20.47
CA ILE A 89 12.89 29.74 -21.49
C ILE A 89 13.73 30.37 -22.61
N ALA A 90 14.77 31.13 -22.27
CA ALA A 90 15.64 31.78 -23.26
C ALA A 90 16.50 30.78 -24.03
N GLU A 91 16.84 29.67 -23.38
CA GLU A 91 17.54 28.53 -23.98
C GLU A 91 16.62 27.65 -24.85
N GLY A 92 15.31 27.90 -24.85
CA GLY A 92 14.33 27.11 -25.59
C GLY A 92 14.14 25.69 -25.05
N ARG A 93 14.47 25.45 -23.77
CA ARG A 93 14.25 24.16 -23.12
C ARG A 93 12.75 23.89 -22.96
N ALA A 94 12.38 22.62 -22.96
CA ALA A 94 11.03 22.20 -22.63
C ALA A 94 10.91 22.07 -21.09
N PRO A 95 9.87 22.61 -20.43
CA PRO A 95 9.64 22.50 -18.99
C PRO A 95 9.01 21.18 -18.52
N ALA A 96 8.33 20.49 -19.42
CA ALA A 96 7.73 19.19 -19.20
C ALA A 96 7.59 18.50 -20.56
N ALA A 97 7.37 17.20 -20.52
CA ALA A 97 7.05 16.45 -21.73
C ALA A 97 5.82 17.11 -22.37
N GLY A 98 5.88 17.47 -23.66
CA GLY A 98 4.74 17.96 -24.44
C GLY A 98 4.40 19.43 -24.22
N PHE A 99 5.04 20.07 -23.24
CA PHE A 99 4.91 21.48 -22.95
C PHE A 99 6.06 22.31 -23.56
N HIS A 100 6.51 21.97 -24.77
CA HIS A 100 7.57 22.70 -25.47
C HIS A 100 6.95 23.78 -26.37
N ALA A 101 7.38 25.03 -26.22
CA ALA A 101 6.98 26.10 -27.12
C ALA A 101 7.95 26.17 -28.31
N THR A 102 7.69 25.38 -29.35
CA THR A 102 8.50 25.43 -30.57
C THR A 102 8.38 26.78 -31.28
N LEU A 103 9.32 27.09 -32.16
CA LEU A 103 9.28 28.34 -32.93
C LEU A 103 7.99 28.47 -33.76
N ASP A 104 7.52 27.36 -34.34
CA ASP A 104 6.29 27.32 -35.13
C ASP A 104 5.04 27.54 -34.26
N GLU A 105 5.02 27.00 -33.03
CA GLU A 105 3.94 27.22 -32.08
C GLU A 105 3.93 28.66 -31.56
N LEU A 106 5.09 29.26 -31.32
CA LEU A 106 5.18 30.68 -30.95
C LEU A 106 4.76 31.60 -32.11
N ALA A 107 5.05 31.23 -33.36
CA ALA A 107 4.57 31.93 -34.54
C ALA A 107 3.04 31.83 -34.67
N ALA A 108 2.47 30.64 -34.45
CA ALA A 108 1.01 30.44 -34.43
C ALA A 108 0.35 31.22 -33.28
N TYR A 109 0.94 31.16 -32.09
CA TYR A 109 0.49 31.91 -30.91
C TYR A 109 0.50 33.42 -31.16
N ALA A 110 1.55 33.97 -31.76
CA ALA A 110 1.59 35.37 -32.18
C ALA A 110 0.55 35.66 -33.28
N ALA A 111 0.36 34.76 -34.26
CA ALA A 111 -0.60 34.96 -35.33
C ALA A 111 -2.05 35.06 -34.82
N ALA A 112 -2.38 34.24 -33.82
CA ALA A 112 -3.69 34.20 -33.18
C ALA A 112 -3.95 35.39 -32.23
N ASN A 113 -2.90 35.98 -31.65
CA ASN A 113 -3.01 36.98 -30.59
C ASN A 113 -2.50 38.36 -31.02
N ALA A 114 -3.40 39.18 -31.59
CA ALA A 114 -3.05 40.44 -32.25
C ALA A 114 -2.47 41.52 -31.31
N ASP A 115 -2.94 41.56 -30.06
CA ASP A 115 -2.41 42.38 -28.97
C ASP A 115 -0.97 42.02 -28.62
N LEU A 116 -0.59 40.73 -28.62
CA LEU A 116 0.80 40.33 -28.40
C LEU A 116 1.69 40.77 -29.55
N ARG A 117 1.19 40.70 -30.80
CA ARG A 117 1.91 41.26 -31.94
C ARG A 117 2.14 42.75 -31.78
N HIS A 118 1.13 43.49 -31.32
CA HIS A 118 1.27 44.92 -31.05
C HIS A 118 2.27 45.19 -29.92
N ALA A 119 2.13 44.48 -28.80
CA ALA A 119 2.96 44.65 -27.60
C ALA A 119 4.45 44.33 -27.86
N PHE A 120 4.74 43.33 -28.69
CA PHE A 120 6.10 42.89 -28.99
C PHE A 120 6.63 43.36 -30.36
N GLY A 121 5.91 44.27 -31.03
CA GLY A 121 6.33 44.84 -32.32
C GLY A 121 6.50 43.80 -33.44
N ILE A 122 5.64 42.77 -33.47
CA ILE A 122 5.68 41.70 -34.47
C ILE A 122 4.85 42.13 -35.68
N HIS A 123 5.52 42.41 -36.79
CA HIS A 123 4.87 42.79 -38.06
C HIS A 123 4.52 41.58 -38.93
N ASP A 124 5.34 40.54 -38.89
CA ASP A 124 5.15 39.28 -39.61
C ASP A 124 5.33 38.11 -38.63
N PRO A 125 4.24 37.45 -38.18
CA PRO A 125 4.34 36.35 -37.23
C PRO A 125 5.05 35.12 -37.79
N ALA A 126 5.23 34.99 -39.11
CA ALA A 126 6.02 33.91 -39.71
C ALA A 126 7.54 34.14 -39.61
N ARG A 127 7.99 35.33 -39.18
CA ARG A 127 9.41 35.73 -39.14
C ARG A 127 9.75 36.47 -37.86
N LEU A 128 9.83 35.72 -36.76
CA LEU A 128 10.13 36.25 -35.43
C LEU A 128 11.66 36.35 -35.19
N SER A 129 12.10 37.42 -34.53
CA SER A 129 13.47 37.54 -34.02
C SER A 129 13.67 36.72 -32.73
N PRO A 130 14.91 36.39 -32.32
CA PRO A 130 15.15 35.69 -31.06
C PRO A 130 14.53 36.37 -29.82
N ALA A 131 14.59 37.71 -29.77
CA ALA A 131 13.98 38.48 -28.69
C ALA A 131 12.44 38.38 -28.69
N GLN A 132 11.83 38.28 -29.87
CA GLN A 132 10.38 38.08 -29.99
C GLN A 132 9.97 36.66 -29.61
N HIS A 133 10.75 35.65 -29.97
CA HIS A 133 10.52 34.27 -29.51
C HIS A 133 10.58 34.19 -27.99
N GLU A 134 11.62 34.76 -27.37
CA GLU A 134 11.73 34.77 -25.91
C GLU A 134 10.56 35.53 -25.25
N ALA A 135 10.19 36.71 -25.78
CA ALA A 135 9.08 37.50 -25.24
C ALA A 135 7.74 36.75 -25.32
N LEU A 136 7.47 36.07 -26.45
CA LEU A 136 6.28 35.25 -26.63
C LEU A 136 6.29 34.03 -25.71
N ALA A 137 7.40 33.32 -25.59
CA ALA A 137 7.53 32.16 -24.71
C ALA A 137 7.32 32.56 -23.24
N ARG A 138 7.92 33.68 -22.81
CA ARG A 138 7.70 34.23 -21.47
C ARG A 138 6.23 34.59 -21.23
N HIS A 139 5.61 35.29 -22.17
CA HIS A 139 4.18 35.60 -22.06
C HIS A 139 3.32 34.34 -21.99
N LEU A 140 3.62 33.35 -22.83
CA LEU A 140 2.89 32.08 -22.91
C LEU A 140 2.90 31.33 -21.56
N TYR A 141 4.09 31.13 -20.98
CA TYR A 141 4.23 30.42 -19.71
C TYR A 141 3.72 31.23 -18.51
N GLN A 142 3.83 32.56 -18.55
CA GLN A 142 3.43 33.42 -17.44
C GLN A 142 1.92 33.69 -17.41
N TYR A 143 1.31 33.87 -18.58
CA TYR A 143 -0.08 34.36 -18.72
C TYR A 143 -0.89 33.54 -19.71
N GLY A 144 -0.30 33.18 -20.84
CA GLY A 144 -1.02 32.60 -21.99
C GLY A 144 -1.87 31.38 -21.65
N TYR A 145 -1.35 30.47 -20.83
CA TYR A 145 -2.09 29.29 -20.36
C TYR A 145 -3.26 29.67 -19.44
N ALA A 146 -3.03 30.52 -18.44
CA ALA A 146 -4.06 30.92 -17.47
C ALA A 146 -5.18 31.77 -18.10
N GLU A 147 -4.84 32.53 -19.14
CA GLU A 147 -5.79 33.34 -19.91
C GLU A 147 -6.60 32.52 -20.92
N GLY A 148 -6.27 31.23 -21.13
CA GLY A 148 -6.97 30.37 -22.08
C GLY A 148 -6.87 30.85 -23.53
N ARG A 149 -5.71 31.40 -23.92
CA ARG A 149 -5.53 32.05 -25.23
C ARG A 149 -5.50 31.05 -26.37
N ASP A 150 -5.93 31.49 -27.55
CA ASP A 150 -5.88 30.67 -28.76
C ASP A 150 -4.43 30.28 -29.12
N ALA A 151 -4.27 29.07 -29.66
CA ALA A 151 -3.00 28.47 -30.10
C ALA A 151 -1.94 28.34 -28.98
N VAL A 152 -2.37 28.19 -27.73
CA VAL A 152 -1.51 27.73 -26.64
C VAL A 152 -1.10 26.26 -26.91
N PRO A 153 0.20 25.92 -27.01
CA PRO A 153 0.66 24.57 -27.37
C PRO A 153 0.46 23.49 -26.29
N PHE A 154 -0.16 23.85 -25.16
CA PHE A 154 -0.31 23.02 -23.96
C PHE A 154 -1.58 22.14 -23.93
N ASP A 155 -2.34 22.13 -25.03
CA ASP A 155 -3.42 21.16 -25.27
C ASP A 155 -2.91 19.83 -25.84
N ARG A 156 -1.58 19.66 -25.97
CA ARG A 156 -0.99 18.35 -26.24
C ARG A 156 -0.64 17.67 -24.92
N PRO A 157 -1.16 16.46 -24.65
CA PRO A 157 -0.65 15.68 -23.53
C PRO A 157 0.87 15.51 -23.69
N PRO A 158 1.61 15.34 -22.58
CA PRO A 158 3.02 14.95 -22.63
C PRO A 158 3.25 13.83 -23.67
N PRO A 159 4.35 13.81 -24.47
CA PRO A 159 4.72 12.63 -25.21
C PRO A 159 4.72 11.51 -24.21
N ALA A 160 3.92 10.49 -24.51
CA ALA A 160 3.79 9.32 -23.67
C ALA A 160 5.21 8.87 -23.33
N ASP A 161 5.55 8.90 -22.05
CA ASP A 161 6.54 7.95 -21.56
C ASP A 161 6.03 6.59 -22.09
N PRO A 162 6.79 5.94 -22.99
CA PRO A 162 6.28 4.77 -23.70
C PRO A 162 5.98 3.61 -22.76
N HIS A 163 6.39 3.74 -21.50
CA HIS A 163 6.16 2.81 -20.41
C HIS A 163 5.13 3.30 -19.39
N ARG A 164 4.41 4.39 -19.68
CA ARG A 164 3.34 4.93 -18.82
C ARG A 164 2.02 5.00 -19.57
N PHE A 165 1.03 4.36 -18.97
CA PHE A 165 -0.30 4.21 -19.54
C PHE A 165 -1.31 4.73 -18.53
N GLN A 166 -2.13 5.70 -18.91
CA GLN A 166 -3.11 6.29 -18.00
C GLN A 166 -4.53 6.08 -18.53
N LEU A 167 -5.39 5.57 -17.66
CA LEU A 167 -6.82 5.42 -17.93
C LEU A 167 -7.53 6.78 -17.89
N SER A 168 -8.60 6.88 -18.67
CA SER A 168 -9.57 7.97 -18.65
C SER A 168 -10.94 7.46 -18.20
N GLU A 169 -11.98 8.29 -18.30
CA GLU A 169 -13.36 7.87 -17.98
C GLU A 169 -13.98 6.95 -19.06
N ARG A 170 -13.23 6.67 -20.13
CA ARG A 170 -13.68 5.85 -21.25
C ARG A 170 -13.30 4.41 -21.02
N ILE A 171 -14.07 3.51 -21.64
CA ILE A 171 -13.67 2.09 -21.70
C ILE A 171 -12.50 1.93 -22.67
N GLU A 172 -11.40 1.38 -22.17
CA GLU A 172 -10.09 1.37 -22.82
C GLU A 172 -9.45 -0.02 -22.80
N THR A 173 -8.54 -0.25 -23.75
CA THR A 173 -7.63 -1.39 -23.69
C THR A 173 -6.21 -0.85 -23.78
N LEU A 174 -5.52 -0.84 -22.66
CA LEU A 174 -4.14 -0.36 -22.56
C LEU A 174 -3.20 -1.56 -22.70
N ARG A 175 -2.17 -1.39 -23.54
CA ARG A 175 -1.17 -2.41 -23.82
C ARG A 175 0.21 -1.83 -23.53
N GLY A 176 0.89 -2.43 -22.58
CA GLY A 176 2.29 -2.19 -22.30
C GLY A 176 3.21 -2.79 -23.35
N THR A 177 4.47 -2.89 -22.96
CA THR A 177 5.65 -3.20 -23.75
C THR A 177 6.33 -4.45 -23.20
N ASP A 178 7.60 -4.68 -23.54
CA ASP A 178 8.40 -5.76 -22.96
C ASP A 178 9.32 -5.25 -21.82
N ALA A 179 9.07 -4.03 -21.32
CA ALA A 179 9.81 -3.39 -20.24
C ALA A 179 8.90 -3.08 -19.05
N ASP A 180 9.47 -2.70 -17.91
CA ASP A 180 8.73 -2.35 -16.70
C ASP A 180 7.80 -1.14 -16.93
N ASP A 181 6.49 -1.41 -17.01
CA ASP A 181 5.48 -0.40 -17.31
C ASP A 181 4.67 0.00 -16.07
N LEU A 182 4.17 1.23 -16.12
CA LEU A 182 3.36 1.86 -15.09
C LEU A 182 1.99 2.23 -15.64
N PHE A 183 0.97 1.51 -15.18
CA PHE A 183 -0.43 1.80 -15.43
C PHE A 183 -0.97 2.71 -14.31
N LEU A 184 -1.64 3.79 -14.70
CA LEU A 184 -2.23 4.77 -13.81
C LEU A 184 -3.75 4.78 -13.99
N ALA A 185 -4.46 4.55 -12.90
CA ALA A 185 -5.91 4.63 -12.83
C ALA A 185 -6.30 5.61 -11.71
N PRO A 186 -6.08 6.92 -11.89
CA PRO A 186 -6.42 7.91 -10.87
C PRO A 186 -7.94 8.12 -10.80
N THR A 187 -8.40 8.81 -9.76
CA THR A 187 -9.75 9.42 -9.82
C THR A 187 -9.68 10.75 -10.56
N LEU A 188 -10.76 11.12 -11.25
CA LEU A 188 -10.87 12.40 -11.97
C LEU A 188 -12.07 13.20 -11.47
N TRP A 189 -12.03 14.51 -11.68
CA TRP A 189 -13.17 15.39 -11.45
C TRP A 189 -13.84 15.70 -12.78
N ALA A 190 -15.05 15.20 -12.98
CA ALA A 190 -15.87 15.44 -14.15
C ALA A 190 -17.22 16.05 -13.74
N ASP A 191 -17.59 17.18 -14.33
CA ASP A 191 -18.83 17.90 -14.05
C ASP A 191 -19.10 18.18 -12.55
N GLY A 192 -18.03 18.40 -11.78
CA GLY A 192 -18.11 18.68 -10.34
C GLY A 192 -18.32 17.45 -9.46
N VAL A 193 -18.24 16.24 -10.02
CA VAL A 193 -18.29 14.97 -9.31
C VAL A 193 -16.96 14.24 -9.52
N GLN A 194 -16.45 13.64 -8.45
CA GLN A 194 -15.28 12.76 -8.56
C GLN A 194 -15.74 11.42 -9.14
N VAL A 195 -14.98 10.87 -10.08
CA VAL A 195 -15.25 9.60 -10.77
C VAL A 195 -13.99 8.74 -10.83
N ASP A 196 -14.19 7.43 -10.91
CA ASP A 196 -13.10 6.49 -11.17
C ASP A 196 -12.73 6.51 -12.65
N THR A 197 -11.44 6.37 -12.97
CA THR A 197 -11.01 6.13 -14.36
C THR A 197 -11.09 4.66 -14.73
N LEU A 198 -10.79 3.74 -13.80
CA LEU A 198 -10.97 2.31 -14.06
C LEU A 198 -12.45 1.96 -14.22
N GLN A 199 -12.87 1.69 -15.46
CA GLN A 199 -14.22 1.28 -15.82
C GLN A 199 -14.33 -0.25 -15.85
N PRO A 200 -15.51 -0.84 -15.55
CA PRO A 200 -15.71 -2.30 -15.62
C PRO A 200 -15.43 -2.96 -16.98
N GLY A 201 -15.32 -2.18 -18.06
CA GLY A 201 -15.00 -2.67 -19.40
C GLY A 201 -13.52 -2.64 -19.76
N ASP A 202 -12.68 -2.05 -18.90
CA ASP A 202 -11.26 -1.84 -19.21
C ASP A 202 -10.50 -3.15 -19.26
N VAL A 203 -9.43 -3.16 -20.06
CA VAL A 203 -8.51 -4.29 -20.17
C VAL A 203 -7.08 -3.76 -20.13
N LEU A 204 -6.29 -4.19 -19.15
CA LEU A 204 -4.89 -3.79 -19.02
C LEU A 204 -3.97 -4.97 -19.31
N LEU A 205 -3.06 -4.82 -20.27
CA LEU A 205 -2.15 -5.88 -20.68
C LEU A 205 -0.73 -5.39 -20.45
N GLY A 206 -0.04 -5.91 -19.43
CA GLY A 206 1.29 -5.46 -19.04
C GLY A 206 2.34 -5.77 -20.11
N GLY A 207 2.41 -7.03 -20.53
CA GLY A 207 3.36 -7.47 -21.54
C GLY A 207 4.51 -8.23 -20.89
N GLY A 208 5.75 -7.84 -21.16
CA GLY A 208 6.92 -8.38 -20.47
C GLY A 208 7.52 -7.33 -19.53
N GLY A 209 8.25 -7.76 -18.50
CA GLY A 209 8.84 -6.86 -17.52
C GLY A 209 8.26 -7.06 -16.12
N HIS A 210 8.37 -6.05 -15.28
CA HIS A 210 7.76 -5.96 -13.96
C HIS A 210 6.77 -4.81 -13.92
N ASP A 211 5.50 -5.12 -14.17
CA ASP A 211 4.50 -4.11 -14.41
C ASP A 211 3.74 -3.75 -13.14
N THR A 212 3.38 -2.48 -13.05
CA THR A 212 2.72 -1.91 -11.88
C THR A 212 1.45 -1.16 -12.26
N LEU A 213 0.34 -1.47 -11.59
CA LEU A 213 -0.87 -0.66 -11.60
C LEU A 213 -0.96 0.18 -10.32
N LEU A 214 -1.05 1.49 -10.47
CA LEU A 214 -1.45 2.42 -9.41
C LEU A 214 -2.92 2.81 -9.60
N LEU A 215 -3.76 2.39 -8.66
CA LEU A 215 -5.19 2.56 -8.71
C LEU A 215 -5.67 3.44 -7.55
N GLU A 216 -6.38 4.51 -7.89
CA GLU A 216 -7.19 5.27 -6.96
C GLU A 216 -8.66 5.01 -7.28
N SER A 217 -9.46 4.73 -6.25
CA SER A 217 -10.89 4.50 -6.44
C SER A 217 -11.74 5.11 -5.32
N LEU A 218 -12.95 5.52 -5.69
CA LEU A 218 -13.99 5.93 -4.75
C LEU A 218 -14.50 4.76 -3.90
N GLY A 219 -14.17 3.51 -4.24
CA GLY A 219 -14.45 2.31 -3.47
C GLY A 219 -15.52 1.40 -4.08
N GLY A 220 -16.15 0.57 -3.23
CA GLY A 220 -17.09 -0.47 -3.64
C GLY A 220 -16.40 -1.77 -4.06
N THR A 221 -17.00 -2.49 -5.01
CA THR A 221 -16.43 -3.69 -5.61
C THR A 221 -15.70 -3.31 -6.89
N ILE A 222 -14.40 -3.59 -6.95
CA ILE A 222 -13.51 -3.26 -8.06
C ILE A 222 -13.22 -4.53 -8.86
N PRO A 223 -13.78 -4.69 -10.07
CA PRO A 223 -13.40 -5.79 -10.95
C PRO A 223 -12.08 -5.50 -11.65
N LEU A 224 -11.12 -6.42 -11.55
CA LEU A 224 -9.89 -6.35 -12.31
C LEU A 224 -9.97 -7.23 -13.55
N ARG A 225 -9.54 -6.66 -14.67
CA ARG A 225 -9.36 -7.37 -15.92
C ARG A 225 -8.00 -7.01 -16.50
N MET A 226 -7.01 -7.82 -16.15
CA MET A 226 -5.63 -7.59 -16.52
C MET A 226 -4.84 -8.88 -16.74
N ASP A 227 -3.80 -8.80 -17.54
CA ASP A 227 -2.89 -9.92 -17.84
C ASP A 227 -1.45 -9.40 -17.86
N GLY A 228 -0.57 -10.07 -17.12
CA GLY A 228 0.85 -9.71 -17.03
C GLY A 228 1.11 -8.44 -16.24
N ILE A 229 0.30 -8.11 -15.23
CA ILE A 229 0.61 -7.02 -14.28
C ILE A 229 0.87 -7.62 -12.90
N GLU A 230 2.12 -7.56 -12.44
CA GLU A 230 2.56 -8.25 -11.23
C GLU A 230 2.24 -7.49 -9.93
N HIS A 231 2.22 -6.16 -9.97
CA HIS A 231 2.07 -5.32 -8.79
C HIS A 231 0.87 -4.40 -8.90
N LEU A 232 0.01 -4.42 -7.88
CA LEU A 232 -1.09 -3.47 -7.73
C LEU A 232 -0.92 -2.69 -6.44
N ARG A 233 -1.01 -1.36 -6.52
CA ARG A 233 -1.19 -0.47 -5.37
C ARG A 233 -2.53 0.22 -5.49
N LEU A 234 -3.37 0.08 -4.47
CA LEU A 234 -4.72 0.59 -4.40
C LEU A 234 -4.87 1.56 -3.23
N THR A 235 -5.33 2.77 -3.53
CA THR A 235 -5.91 3.69 -2.54
C THR A 235 -7.41 3.78 -2.80
N ALA A 236 -8.24 3.43 -1.81
CA ALA A 236 -9.69 3.44 -1.96
C ALA A 236 -10.36 4.16 -0.80
N HIS A 237 -11.38 4.99 -1.04
CA HIS A 237 -12.12 5.62 0.06
C HIS A 237 -12.88 4.57 0.90
N TYR A 238 -13.62 3.66 0.26
CA TYR A 238 -14.37 2.59 0.94
C TYR A 238 -14.37 1.29 0.14
N LEU A 239 -13.33 0.45 0.27
CA LEU A 239 -13.26 -0.83 -0.44
C LEU A 239 -14.24 -1.85 0.13
N THR A 240 -14.96 -2.57 -0.74
CA THR A 240 -15.74 -3.76 -0.37
C THR A 240 -15.01 -5.02 -0.82
N SER A 241 -14.64 -5.08 -2.10
CA SER A 241 -13.83 -6.18 -2.63
C SER A 241 -13.04 -5.78 -3.88
N LEU A 242 -11.92 -6.45 -4.11
CA LEU A 242 -11.13 -6.44 -5.32
C LEU A 242 -11.26 -7.82 -5.98
N GLU A 243 -11.93 -7.88 -7.14
CA GLU A 243 -12.23 -9.14 -7.82
C GLU A 243 -11.15 -9.42 -8.88
N ALA A 244 -10.23 -10.33 -8.57
CA ALA A 244 -9.08 -10.70 -9.40
C ALA A 244 -9.36 -11.88 -10.33
N ALA A 245 -10.63 -12.23 -10.58
CA ALA A 245 -11.03 -13.41 -11.36
C ALA A 245 -10.51 -13.41 -12.81
N TYR A 246 -10.16 -12.23 -13.33
CA TYR A 246 -9.56 -12.04 -14.64
C TYR A 246 -8.26 -11.23 -14.56
N ALA A 247 -7.53 -11.37 -13.45
CA ALA A 247 -6.25 -10.73 -13.21
C ALA A 247 -5.13 -11.77 -13.18
N HIS A 248 -4.62 -12.11 -14.36
CA HIS A 248 -3.58 -13.12 -14.51
C HIS A 248 -2.19 -12.50 -14.30
N GLY A 249 -1.31 -13.22 -13.59
CA GLY A 249 0.06 -12.78 -13.32
C GLY A 249 0.24 -11.86 -12.10
N LEU A 250 -0.84 -11.49 -11.41
CA LEU A 250 -0.78 -10.66 -10.19
C LEU A 250 -0.06 -11.38 -9.03
N ARG A 251 1.02 -10.78 -8.52
CA ARG A 251 1.87 -11.36 -7.47
C ARG A 251 1.86 -10.59 -6.16
N ALA A 252 1.66 -9.27 -6.22
CA ALA A 252 1.65 -8.41 -5.05
C ALA A 252 0.52 -7.39 -5.09
N VAL A 253 -0.21 -7.27 -3.98
CA VAL A 253 -1.27 -6.28 -3.81
C VAL A 253 -0.95 -5.45 -2.58
N THR A 254 -0.97 -4.13 -2.73
CA THR A 254 -0.84 -3.16 -1.64
C THR A 254 -2.13 -2.36 -1.56
N VAL A 255 -2.82 -2.40 -0.42
CA VAL A 255 -4.01 -1.60 -0.15
C VAL A 255 -3.70 -0.59 0.95
N GLU A 256 -3.90 0.69 0.64
CA GLU A 256 -3.55 1.80 1.51
C GLU A 256 -4.77 2.70 1.78
N GLN A 257 -4.84 3.24 3.00
CA GLN A 257 -5.78 4.31 3.40
C GLN A 257 -7.27 4.02 3.11
N SER A 258 -7.68 2.76 3.18
CA SER A 258 -9.10 2.40 3.01
C SER A 258 -9.85 2.42 4.34
N ALA A 259 -11.05 2.99 4.29
CA ALA A 259 -12.01 2.94 5.40
C ALA A 259 -12.88 1.68 5.35
N GLY A 260 -12.83 0.91 4.27
CA GLY A 260 -13.58 -0.34 4.07
C GLY A 260 -12.74 -1.60 4.32
N ALA A 261 -13.39 -2.77 4.31
CA ALA A 261 -12.73 -4.06 4.45
C ALA A 261 -11.88 -4.40 3.21
N VAL A 262 -10.80 -5.14 3.39
CA VAL A 262 -9.90 -5.54 2.30
C VAL A 262 -10.22 -6.98 1.92
N ALA A 263 -11.15 -7.21 1.00
CA ALA A 263 -11.32 -8.52 0.38
C ALA A 263 -10.65 -8.55 -0.99
N VAL A 264 -9.60 -9.33 -1.19
CA VAL A 264 -9.06 -9.63 -2.52
C VAL A 264 -9.47 -11.04 -2.89
N ARG A 265 -10.19 -11.20 -3.99
CA ARG A 265 -10.87 -12.45 -4.34
C ARG A 265 -10.41 -13.01 -5.67
N HIS A 266 -10.56 -14.33 -5.83
CA HIS A 266 -10.23 -15.08 -7.05
C HIS A 266 -8.76 -14.95 -7.48
N LEU A 267 -7.85 -14.92 -6.51
CA LEU A 267 -6.42 -14.88 -6.77
C LEU A 267 -5.89 -16.21 -7.33
N GLU A 268 -4.93 -16.12 -8.25
CA GLU A 268 -4.24 -17.29 -8.84
C GLU A 268 -2.87 -17.55 -8.18
N GLN A 269 -2.02 -16.53 -8.02
CA GLN A 269 -0.64 -16.68 -7.57
C GLN A 269 -0.16 -15.51 -6.68
N LEU A 270 -1.02 -15.02 -5.79
CA LEU A 270 -0.61 -13.94 -4.89
C LEU A 270 0.46 -14.42 -3.91
N VAL A 271 1.61 -13.75 -3.92
CA VAL A 271 2.74 -14.02 -3.04
C VAL A 271 2.74 -13.05 -1.86
N GLN A 272 2.31 -11.80 -2.07
CA GLN A 272 2.31 -10.78 -1.02
C GLN A 272 1.05 -9.92 -0.99
N LEU A 273 0.45 -9.79 0.19
CA LEU A 273 -0.53 -8.76 0.50
C LEU A 273 0.10 -7.75 1.46
N THR A 274 0.04 -6.47 1.14
CA THR A 274 0.41 -5.37 2.03
C THR A 274 -0.82 -4.54 2.36
N VAL A 275 -1.07 -4.31 3.64
CA VAL A 275 -2.21 -3.56 4.14
C VAL A 275 -1.70 -2.44 5.03
N ARG A 276 -1.86 -1.18 4.58
CA ARG A 276 -1.40 0.01 5.30
C ARG A 276 -2.52 0.96 5.66
N ASP A 277 -2.40 1.58 6.83
CA ASP A 277 -3.27 2.67 7.31
C ASP A 277 -4.76 2.37 7.19
N GLN A 278 -5.13 1.11 7.39
CA GLN A 278 -6.54 0.71 7.37
C GLN A 278 -7.20 1.08 8.69
N VAL A 279 -8.33 1.78 8.57
CA VAL A 279 -9.18 2.15 9.70
C VAL A 279 -10.58 1.65 9.38
N GLY A 280 -10.86 0.41 9.78
CA GLY A 280 -12.05 -0.29 9.27
C GLY A 280 -13.38 0.28 9.79
N VAL A 281 -14.33 0.41 8.86
CA VAL A 281 -15.76 0.57 9.08
C VAL A 281 -16.46 -0.78 8.76
N ARG A 282 -17.50 -1.08 9.53
CA ARG A 282 -18.25 -2.34 9.52
C ARG A 282 -18.79 -2.69 8.12
N ASP A 283 -18.46 -3.88 7.61
CA ASP A 283 -19.10 -4.40 6.40
C ASP A 283 -20.55 -4.86 6.74
N PRO A 284 -21.58 -4.37 6.01
CA PRO A 284 -22.97 -4.79 6.22
C PRO A 284 -23.23 -6.29 6.01
N ALA A 285 -22.47 -6.96 5.14
CA ALA A 285 -22.60 -8.37 4.83
C ALA A 285 -21.94 -9.28 5.88
N PHE A 286 -20.84 -8.83 6.50
CA PHE A 286 -20.06 -9.62 7.47
C PHE A 286 -20.26 -9.20 8.93
N GLY A 287 -20.87 -8.04 9.19
CA GLY A 287 -21.15 -7.56 10.54
C GLY A 287 -19.91 -7.16 11.36
N ALA A 288 -18.69 -7.34 10.81
CA ALA A 288 -17.38 -6.99 11.36
C ALA A 288 -16.45 -6.44 10.24
N ASN A 289 -15.32 -5.84 10.62
CA ASN A 289 -14.24 -5.50 9.69
C ASN A 289 -13.60 -6.81 9.18
N HIS A 290 -12.97 -6.87 8.00
CA HIS A 290 -12.22 -8.06 7.57
C HIS A 290 -11.06 -7.73 6.62
N ILE A 291 -10.05 -8.59 6.58
CA ILE A 291 -8.99 -8.64 5.55
C ILE A 291 -9.10 -10.03 4.91
N GLY A 292 -9.94 -10.19 3.90
CA GLY A 292 -10.17 -11.48 3.23
C GLY A 292 -9.23 -11.69 2.04
N LEU A 293 -8.63 -12.87 1.93
CA LEU A 293 -7.96 -13.32 0.72
C LEU A 293 -8.65 -14.59 0.20
N THR A 294 -9.47 -14.44 -0.85
CA THR A 294 -10.11 -15.58 -1.50
C THR A 294 -9.32 -15.93 -2.76
N TYR A 295 -8.95 -17.20 -2.91
CA TYR A 295 -8.22 -17.71 -4.07
C TYR A 295 -9.16 -18.51 -4.97
N GLY A 296 -8.96 -18.47 -6.29
CA GLY A 296 -9.79 -19.22 -7.23
C GLY A 296 -9.22 -20.62 -7.52
N GLY A 297 -10.08 -21.63 -7.68
CA GLY A 297 -9.64 -22.96 -8.12
C GLY A 297 -8.80 -23.69 -7.06
N GLN A 298 -7.69 -24.34 -7.44
CA GLN A 298 -6.71 -24.99 -6.54
C GLN A 298 -5.42 -24.16 -6.40
N ALA A 299 -5.53 -22.82 -6.43
CA ALA A 299 -4.39 -21.89 -6.53
C ALA A 299 -3.35 -21.95 -5.40
N LEU A 300 -3.64 -22.60 -4.28
CA LEU A 300 -2.73 -22.82 -3.14
C LEU A 300 -2.07 -24.20 -3.16
N GLU A 301 -2.49 -25.13 -4.02
CA GLU A 301 -1.96 -26.50 -4.03
C GLU A 301 -0.46 -26.52 -4.35
N GLY A 302 0.37 -26.91 -3.37
CA GLY A 302 1.83 -27.00 -3.51
C GLY A 302 2.59 -25.68 -3.42
N HIS A 303 1.95 -24.59 -3.00
CA HIS A 303 2.58 -23.29 -2.80
C HIS A 303 2.95 -23.05 -1.33
N SER A 304 4.22 -22.74 -1.08
CA SER A 304 4.71 -22.28 0.23
C SER A 304 4.95 -20.77 0.21
N VAL A 305 4.40 -20.08 1.22
CA VAL A 305 4.58 -18.66 1.58
C VAL A 305 3.66 -17.67 0.87
N GLN A 306 2.65 -17.23 1.62
CA GLN A 306 2.04 -15.91 1.45
C GLN A 306 2.64 -14.97 2.49
N ALA A 307 3.15 -13.83 2.04
CA ALA A 307 3.63 -12.78 2.93
C ALA A 307 2.52 -11.76 3.17
N ILE A 308 2.15 -11.56 4.42
CA ILE A 308 1.21 -10.51 4.81
C ILE A 308 1.98 -9.43 5.56
N VAL A 309 1.93 -8.21 5.04
CA VAL A 309 2.56 -7.04 5.66
C VAL A 309 1.45 -6.15 6.21
N LEU A 310 1.45 -5.95 7.53
CA LEU A 310 0.53 -5.06 8.22
C LEU A 310 1.28 -3.82 8.73
N ASP A 311 0.75 -2.64 8.44
CA ASP A 311 1.31 -1.37 8.90
C ASP A 311 0.17 -0.43 9.33
N HIS A 312 0.10 -0.11 10.64
CA HIS A 312 -0.96 0.70 11.23
C HIS A 312 -2.39 0.22 10.90
N ALA A 313 -2.58 -1.09 10.68
CA ALA A 313 -3.87 -1.68 10.41
C ALA A 313 -4.66 -1.80 11.72
N ARG A 314 -5.43 -0.77 12.05
CA ARG A 314 -6.24 -0.71 13.29
C ARG A 314 -7.65 -1.19 13.00
N LEU A 315 -7.89 -2.45 13.31
CA LEU A 315 -9.17 -3.10 13.10
C LEU A 315 -9.88 -3.14 14.46
N GLN A 316 -11.14 -2.70 14.53
CA GLN A 316 -11.84 -2.49 15.81
C GLN A 316 -11.90 -3.79 16.65
N PRO A 317 -12.04 -3.69 17.99
CA PRO A 317 -12.23 -4.86 18.84
C PRO A 317 -13.51 -5.62 18.44
N GLY A 318 -13.35 -6.80 17.85
CA GLY A 318 -14.44 -7.76 17.60
C GLY A 318 -14.80 -8.16 16.15
N GLY A 319 -14.05 -8.01 15.06
CA GLY A 319 -12.71 -7.54 14.70
C GLY A 319 -12.35 -8.15 13.32
N ALA A 320 -11.20 -7.81 12.72
CA ALA A 320 -10.88 -8.28 11.38
C ALA A 320 -10.30 -9.68 11.31
N TRP A 321 -10.89 -10.49 10.43
CA TRP A 321 -10.43 -11.84 10.15
C TRP A 321 -9.55 -11.85 8.92
N LEU A 322 -8.44 -12.58 9.00
CA LEU A 322 -7.68 -13.03 7.85
C LEU A 322 -8.19 -14.41 7.43
N TYR A 323 -8.64 -14.55 6.19
CA TYR A 323 -9.27 -15.76 5.70
C TYR A 323 -8.64 -16.22 4.38
N PHE A 324 -8.60 -17.54 4.18
CA PHE A 324 -8.19 -18.24 2.96
C PHE A 324 -9.25 -19.27 2.57
N ASP A 325 -9.57 -19.37 1.29
CA ASP A 325 -10.60 -20.29 0.78
C ASP A 325 -10.19 -21.76 0.88
N ALA A 326 -11.03 -22.58 1.52
CA ALA A 326 -10.80 -24.01 1.66
C ALA A 326 -10.75 -24.76 0.31
N LEU A 327 -11.42 -24.24 -0.73
CA LEU A 327 -11.38 -24.81 -2.07
C LEU A 327 -10.06 -24.51 -2.79
N ALA A 328 -9.26 -23.57 -2.29
CA ALA A 328 -8.03 -23.15 -2.93
C ALA A 328 -6.86 -24.13 -2.81
N GLY A 329 -6.98 -25.19 -2.00
CA GLY A 329 -5.88 -26.12 -1.69
C GLY A 329 -5.27 -25.82 -0.32
N THR A 330 -4.17 -26.50 0.01
CA THR A 330 -3.51 -26.38 1.33
C THR A 330 -2.41 -25.32 1.29
N LEU A 331 -2.49 -24.31 2.17
CA LEU A 331 -1.40 -23.38 2.40
C LEU A 331 -0.38 -24.01 3.36
N ASP A 332 0.84 -24.32 2.91
CA ASP A 332 1.83 -24.99 3.79
C ASP A 332 2.41 -24.07 4.88
N ALA A 333 2.63 -22.79 4.53
CA ALA A 333 3.26 -21.81 5.39
C ALA A 333 2.75 -20.38 5.16
N LEU A 334 2.64 -19.63 6.26
CA LEU A 334 2.21 -18.22 6.29
C LEU A 334 3.25 -17.36 7.00
N ASP A 335 3.73 -16.30 6.35
CA ASP A 335 4.67 -15.34 6.93
C ASP A 335 3.95 -13.99 7.16
N ILE A 336 3.99 -13.48 8.40
CA ILE A 336 3.32 -12.23 8.78
C ILE A 336 4.37 -11.24 9.27
N THR A 337 4.43 -10.07 8.64
CA THR A 337 5.30 -8.96 9.02
C THR A 337 4.47 -7.79 9.52
N VAL A 338 4.82 -7.23 10.67
CA VAL A 338 4.10 -6.10 11.26
C VAL A 338 5.06 -4.97 11.56
N THR A 339 4.83 -3.81 10.97
CA THR A 339 5.70 -2.63 11.06
C THR A 339 5.09 -1.48 11.86
N GLY A 340 3.76 -1.41 11.91
CA GLY A 340 3.00 -0.51 12.78
C GLY A 340 1.98 -1.29 13.63
N ALA A 341 1.59 -0.74 14.79
CA ALA A 341 0.72 -1.44 15.73
C ALA A 341 -0.60 -1.88 15.07
N SER A 342 -0.88 -3.18 15.12
CA SER A 342 -1.97 -3.83 14.37
C SER A 342 -2.68 -4.86 15.24
N SER A 343 -3.98 -5.09 14.99
CA SER A 343 -4.78 -6.09 15.71
C SER A 343 -5.74 -6.78 14.76
N LEU A 344 -5.85 -8.10 14.87
CA LEU A 344 -6.78 -8.98 14.19
C LEU A 344 -7.72 -9.64 15.22
N ALA A 345 -8.90 -10.10 14.77
CA ALA A 345 -9.76 -10.98 15.58
C ALA A 345 -9.40 -12.45 15.44
N GLY A 346 -8.80 -12.84 14.31
CA GLY A 346 -8.38 -14.21 14.05
C GLY A 346 -7.86 -14.42 12.64
N ILE A 347 -7.29 -15.59 12.43
CA ILE A 347 -6.80 -16.13 11.16
C ILE A 347 -7.46 -17.49 10.94
N GLY A 348 -8.05 -17.71 9.77
CA GLY A 348 -8.70 -18.96 9.39
C GLY A 348 -10.22 -18.92 9.53
N GLY A 349 -10.81 -20.07 9.89
CA GLY A 349 -12.26 -20.28 9.88
C GLY A 349 -13.00 -19.32 10.82
N ALA A 350 -14.09 -18.73 10.34
CA ALA A 350 -14.88 -17.76 11.08
C ALA A 350 -15.42 -18.36 12.41
N PRO A 351 -15.74 -17.55 13.43
CA PRO A 351 -16.24 -18.02 14.73
C PRO A 351 -17.53 -18.86 14.66
N ASP A 352 -18.32 -18.68 13.61
CA ASP A 352 -19.56 -19.41 13.37
C ASP A 352 -19.61 -19.91 11.90
N PRO A 353 -19.01 -21.06 11.59
CA PRO A 353 -19.05 -21.62 10.23
C PRO A 353 -20.47 -21.88 9.72
N ALA A 354 -21.44 -22.09 10.62
CA ALA A 354 -22.83 -22.37 10.25
C ALA A 354 -23.59 -21.13 9.78
N ALA A 355 -23.24 -19.93 10.28
CA ALA A 355 -23.79 -18.67 9.79
C ALA A 355 -23.08 -18.15 8.52
N TRP A 356 -21.89 -18.67 8.18
CA TRP A 356 -21.02 -18.11 7.14
C TRP A 356 -20.85 -19.05 5.93
N GLY A 357 -21.02 -20.37 6.08
CA GLY A 357 -20.95 -21.36 5.00
C GLY A 357 -19.67 -22.19 5.01
N ALA A 358 -19.62 -23.24 4.18
CA ALA A 358 -18.54 -24.23 4.16
C ALA A 358 -17.19 -23.68 3.66
N ASP A 359 -17.21 -22.58 2.91
CA ASP A 359 -15.99 -21.94 2.40
C ASP A 359 -15.13 -21.41 3.56
N TYR A 360 -15.75 -21.03 4.69
CA TYR A 360 -15.11 -20.42 5.87
C TYR A 360 -14.57 -21.44 6.89
N ALA A 361 -14.05 -22.57 6.42
CA ALA A 361 -13.48 -23.62 7.25
C ALA A 361 -12.10 -23.24 7.83
N ASP A 362 -11.62 -24.04 8.79
CA ASP A 362 -10.29 -23.86 9.36
C ASP A 362 -9.19 -24.18 8.33
N LEU A 363 -8.00 -23.63 8.56
CA LEU A 363 -6.86 -23.75 7.64
C LEU A 363 -6.20 -25.13 7.75
N ALA A 364 -6.90 -26.16 7.27
CA ALA A 364 -6.35 -27.50 7.14
C ALA A 364 -5.12 -27.50 6.20
N GLY A 365 -4.06 -28.18 6.61
CA GLY A 365 -2.78 -28.24 5.92
C GLY A 365 -1.77 -27.14 6.28
N LEU A 366 -2.17 -26.08 7.00
CA LEU A 366 -1.23 -25.04 7.44
C LEU A 366 -0.27 -25.55 8.51
N GLY A 367 0.94 -25.91 8.09
CA GLY A 367 1.96 -26.50 8.97
C GLY A 367 2.85 -25.48 9.69
N THR A 368 3.07 -24.29 9.13
CA THR A 368 3.97 -23.28 9.73
C THR A 368 3.41 -21.86 9.65
N VAL A 369 3.46 -21.13 10.76
CA VAL A 369 3.27 -19.68 10.80
C VAL A 369 4.54 -19.01 11.31
N ARG A 370 5.03 -17.99 10.61
CA ARG A 370 6.14 -17.14 11.07
C ARG A 370 5.68 -15.70 11.27
N VAL A 371 6.14 -15.08 12.34
CA VAL A 371 5.78 -13.71 12.70
C VAL A 371 7.03 -12.86 12.89
N HIS A 372 7.04 -11.70 12.24
CA HIS A 372 8.08 -10.68 12.32
C HIS A 372 7.45 -9.35 12.75
N ALA A 373 7.20 -9.20 14.05
CA ALA A 373 6.58 -8.00 14.62
C ALA A 373 7.62 -6.99 15.13
N ARG A 374 7.61 -5.79 14.56
CA ARG A 374 8.37 -4.60 15.03
C ARG A 374 7.52 -3.65 15.87
N ALA A 375 6.20 -3.85 15.86
CA ALA A 375 5.22 -3.16 16.70
C ALA A 375 4.25 -4.20 17.31
N ALA A 376 3.53 -3.83 18.37
CA ALA A 376 2.63 -4.74 19.06
C ALA A 376 1.59 -5.34 18.10
N LEU A 377 1.38 -6.65 18.22
CA LEU A 377 0.49 -7.44 17.37
C LEU A 377 -0.41 -8.32 18.21
N ASP A 378 -1.72 -8.20 18.00
CA ASP A 378 -2.69 -9.20 18.45
C ASP A 378 -3.23 -9.93 17.22
N LEU A 379 -2.96 -11.23 17.10
CA LEU A 379 -3.44 -12.09 16.02
C LEU A 379 -4.84 -12.64 16.28
N GLY A 380 -5.34 -12.56 17.51
CA GLY A 380 -6.57 -13.24 17.92
C GLY A 380 -6.49 -14.76 17.76
N LEU A 381 -7.60 -15.39 17.38
CA LEU A 381 -7.71 -16.84 17.23
C LEU A 381 -7.04 -17.34 15.94
N LEU A 382 -6.10 -18.26 16.05
CA LEU A 382 -5.52 -18.99 14.92
C LEU A 382 -6.22 -20.35 14.76
N ALA A 383 -7.10 -20.44 13.77
CA ALA A 383 -7.86 -21.64 13.44
C ALA A 383 -7.13 -22.46 12.35
N ALA A 384 -6.13 -23.23 12.78
CA ALA A 384 -5.26 -24.03 11.92
C ALA A 384 -5.00 -25.42 12.54
N PRO A 385 -5.88 -26.42 12.26
CA PRO A 385 -5.87 -27.69 12.97
C PRO A 385 -4.64 -28.55 12.70
N ASP A 386 -3.88 -28.32 11.63
CA ASP A 386 -2.68 -29.10 11.28
C ASP A 386 -1.36 -28.37 11.62
N LEU A 387 -1.42 -27.30 12.40
CA LEU A 387 -0.26 -26.45 12.69
C LEU A 387 0.81 -27.19 13.49
N LEU A 388 2.02 -27.28 12.93
CA LEU A 388 3.18 -27.91 13.55
C LEU A 388 4.11 -26.90 14.21
N ARG A 389 4.17 -25.68 13.67
CA ARG A 389 5.12 -24.64 14.11
C ARG A 389 4.50 -23.25 14.08
N PHE A 390 4.58 -22.56 15.21
CA PHE A 390 4.40 -21.12 15.31
C PHE A 390 5.74 -20.49 15.71
N ASP A 391 6.27 -19.57 14.92
CA ASP A 391 7.60 -18.99 15.13
C ASP A 391 7.57 -17.45 15.07
N ALA A 392 7.53 -16.82 16.24
CA ALA A 392 7.66 -15.39 16.42
C ALA A 392 9.08 -14.96 16.86
N SER A 393 10.09 -15.84 16.79
CA SER A 393 11.44 -15.56 17.30
C SER A 393 12.15 -14.39 16.61
N GLY A 394 11.70 -13.99 15.42
CA GLY A 394 12.16 -12.79 14.72
C GLY A 394 11.50 -11.48 15.20
N SER A 395 10.57 -11.53 16.14
CA SER A 395 9.80 -10.38 16.62
C SER A 395 10.51 -9.67 17.77
N SER A 396 10.49 -8.34 17.73
CA SER A 396 11.03 -7.46 18.78
C SER A 396 9.96 -6.77 19.60
N ALA A 397 8.68 -6.92 19.23
CA ALA A 397 7.52 -6.42 19.96
C ALA A 397 6.64 -7.60 20.36
N GLY A 398 5.78 -7.39 21.38
CA GLY A 398 4.91 -8.43 21.91
C GLY A 398 3.88 -8.93 20.89
N VAL A 399 3.71 -10.25 20.85
CA VAL A 399 2.77 -10.99 20.00
C VAL A 399 1.75 -11.70 20.88
N THR A 400 0.46 -11.43 20.64
CA THR A 400 -0.65 -12.17 21.24
C THR A 400 -1.26 -13.12 20.21
N VAL A 401 -1.46 -14.38 20.56
CA VAL A 401 -2.13 -15.38 19.71
C VAL A 401 -2.92 -16.39 20.55
N ASP A 402 -4.11 -16.74 20.09
CA ASP A 402 -4.94 -17.81 20.65
C ASP A 402 -4.86 -19.06 19.75
N LEU A 403 -4.25 -20.11 20.29
CA LEU A 403 -3.97 -21.39 19.63
C LEU A 403 -4.96 -22.49 20.06
N SER A 404 -6.08 -22.13 20.69
CA SER A 404 -7.08 -23.10 21.20
C SER A 404 -7.79 -23.93 20.12
N ARG A 405 -7.61 -23.60 18.83
CA ARG A 405 -8.15 -24.36 17.68
C ARG A 405 -7.05 -24.97 16.80
N VAL A 406 -5.94 -25.33 17.40
CA VAL A 406 -4.87 -26.11 16.76
C VAL A 406 -4.96 -27.55 17.28
N ASP A 407 -5.16 -28.50 16.38
CA ASP A 407 -5.30 -29.92 16.69
C ASP A 407 -3.99 -30.67 16.34
N GLY A 408 -3.90 -31.95 16.71
CA GLY A 408 -3.26 -32.91 15.79
C GLY A 408 -1.75 -33.17 15.83
N ALA A 409 -0.85 -32.30 16.30
CA ALA A 409 0.57 -32.68 16.46
C ALA A 409 1.32 -31.97 17.61
N SER A 410 2.54 -32.44 17.94
CA SER A 410 3.49 -31.76 18.85
C SER A 410 3.85 -30.36 18.35
N LEU A 411 2.95 -29.40 18.58
CA LEU A 411 3.08 -28.01 18.21
C LEU A 411 4.33 -27.43 18.88
N ARG A 412 5.16 -26.78 18.07
CA ARG A 412 6.31 -26.01 18.52
C ARG A 412 5.99 -24.53 18.44
N VAL A 413 5.99 -23.85 19.57
CA VAL A 413 5.78 -22.40 19.67
C VAL A 413 7.09 -21.75 20.08
N ARG A 414 7.49 -20.70 19.35
CA ARG A 414 8.62 -19.84 19.70
C ARG A 414 8.16 -18.39 19.80
N GLY A 415 8.31 -17.78 20.97
CA GLY A 415 8.13 -16.36 21.19
C GLY A 415 9.35 -15.53 20.76
N GLY A 416 9.17 -14.22 20.75
CA GLY A 416 10.15 -13.22 20.38
C GLY A 416 10.86 -12.61 21.59
N ALA A 417 11.30 -11.36 21.44
CA ALA A 417 11.95 -10.60 22.52
C ALA A 417 11.01 -9.60 23.23
N GLY A 418 9.72 -9.58 22.85
CA GLY A 418 8.70 -8.73 23.46
C GLY A 418 7.84 -9.51 24.45
N ASP A 419 6.96 -8.81 25.17
CA ASP A 419 6.03 -9.44 26.10
C ASP A 419 4.94 -10.20 25.33
N ASP A 420 5.08 -11.52 25.21
CA ASP A 420 4.21 -12.36 24.39
C ASP A 420 3.05 -12.98 25.18
N VAL A 421 1.95 -13.27 24.50
CA VAL A 421 0.78 -13.91 25.09
C VAL A 421 0.32 -15.08 24.21
N PHE A 422 0.40 -16.28 24.75
CA PHE A 422 -0.09 -17.50 24.11
C PHE A 422 -1.32 -18.00 24.86
N VAL A 423 -2.44 -18.20 24.16
CA VAL A 423 -3.63 -18.86 24.70
C VAL A 423 -3.70 -20.27 24.15
N ILE A 424 -3.93 -21.27 24.99
CA ILE A 424 -4.07 -22.68 24.60
C ILE A 424 -5.31 -23.29 25.23
N ASP A 425 -5.86 -24.34 24.61
CA ASP A 425 -6.88 -25.20 25.21
C ASP A 425 -6.33 -26.63 25.39
N PRO A 426 -6.13 -27.10 26.63
CA PRO A 426 -5.63 -28.46 26.90
C PRO A 426 -6.47 -29.58 26.27
N ALA A 427 -7.78 -29.35 26.07
CA ALA A 427 -8.66 -30.34 25.46
C ALA A 427 -8.36 -30.52 23.96
N ALA A 428 -7.99 -29.44 23.25
CA ALA A 428 -7.59 -29.48 21.85
C ALA A 428 -6.28 -30.26 21.64
N HIS A 429 -5.40 -30.28 22.65
CA HIS A 429 -4.09 -30.94 22.59
C HIS A 429 -4.01 -32.27 23.34
N ALA A 430 -5.15 -32.93 23.59
CA ALA A 430 -5.21 -34.11 24.44
C ALA A 430 -4.31 -35.26 23.94
N GLY A 431 -3.29 -35.62 24.73
CA GLY A 431 -2.37 -36.73 24.42
C GLY A 431 -1.13 -36.34 23.61
N GLN A 432 -0.87 -35.04 23.47
CA GLN A 432 0.28 -34.50 22.76
C GLN A 432 1.09 -33.57 23.66
N VAL A 433 2.32 -33.26 23.24
CA VAL A 433 3.23 -32.39 23.97
C VAL A 433 3.42 -31.10 23.19
N LEU A 434 2.99 -29.98 23.76
CA LEU A 434 3.37 -28.66 23.26
C LEU A 434 4.80 -28.37 23.67
N HIS A 435 5.63 -27.96 22.71
CA HIS A 435 6.97 -27.46 23.00
C HIS A 435 6.94 -25.94 22.90
N LEU A 436 7.17 -25.26 24.01
CA LEU A 436 7.14 -23.81 24.11
C LEU A 436 8.56 -23.31 24.39
N SER A 437 9.02 -22.36 23.58
CA SER A 437 10.12 -21.47 23.93
C SER A 437 9.52 -20.08 23.95
N LEU A 438 9.39 -19.48 25.14
CA LEU A 438 8.69 -18.22 25.28
C LEU A 438 9.54 -17.03 24.79
N GLY A 439 10.87 -17.21 24.72
CA GLY A 439 11.77 -16.18 24.27
C GLY A 439 12.20 -15.26 25.41
N GLY A 440 12.28 -13.96 25.13
CA GLY A 440 12.62 -12.96 26.13
C GLY A 440 11.48 -11.97 26.32
N GLY A 441 11.25 -11.52 27.54
CA GLY A 441 10.12 -10.64 27.86
C GLY A 441 9.44 -11.07 29.15
N ARG A 442 8.29 -10.47 29.43
CA ARG A 442 7.33 -10.96 30.42
C ARG A 442 6.19 -11.66 29.70
N ASP A 443 6.34 -12.96 29.53
CA ASP A 443 5.44 -13.74 28.72
C ASP A 443 4.25 -14.27 29.53
N THR A 444 3.16 -14.56 28.84
CA THR A 444 1.93 -15.05 29.45
C THR A 444 1.44 -16.28 28.71
N LEU A 445 1.20 -17.37 29.44
CA LEU A 445 0.52 -18.57 28.94
C LEU A 445 -0.86 -18.63 29.58
N ARG A 446 -1.91 -18.38 28.79
CA ARG A 446 -3.30 -18.51 29.23
C ARG A 446 -3.83 -19.88 28.87
N ILE A 447 -4.46 -20.55 29.84
CA ILE A 447 -5.03 -21.88 29.65
C ILE A 447 -6.55 -21.74 29.69
N ARG A 448 -7.21 -22.02 28.58
CA ARG A 448 -8.67 -21.96 28.43
C ARG A 448 -9.26 -23.36 28.54
N GLY A 449 -10.40 -23.53 29.21
CA GLY A 449 -11.09 -24.82 29.31
C GLY A 449 -11.01 -25.46 30.71
N GLY A 450 -12.05 -26.21 31.07
CA GLY A 450 -12.34 -26.66 32.43
C GLY A 450 -11.32 -27.64 32.99
N VAL A 451 -10.53 -27.17 33.95
CA VAL A 451 -9.65 -27.97 34.80
C VAL A 451 -10.42 -28.60 35.98
N GLU A 452 -11.67 -29.05 35.76
CA GLU A 452 -12.50 -29.46 36.89
C GLU A 452 -11.91 -30.69 37.61
N GLY A 453 -11.36 -30.44 38.80
CA GLY A 453 -10.85 -31.44 39.73
C GLY A 453 -9.43 -31.98 39.47
N ARG A 454 -8.58 -31.29 38.70
CA ARG A 454 -7.18 -31.69 38.47
C ARG A 454 -6.20 -30.59 38.91
N ASP A 455 -5.18 -30.95 39.67
CA ASP A 455 -4.13 -29.99 40.03
C ASP A 455 -3.11 -29.87 38.89
N LEU A 456 -2.86 -28.64 38.44
CA LEU A 456 -1.79 -28.32 37.50
C LEU A 456 -0.45 -28.32 38.25
N SER A 457 0.54 -29.03 37.73
CA SER A 457 1.84 -29.21 38.35
C SER A 457 2.98 -28.86 37.40
N PHE A 458 4.09 -28.41 37.99
CA PHE A 458 5.34 -28.10 37.28
C PHE A 458 6.44 -29.05 37.73
N HIS A 459 7.21 -29.56 36.78
CA HIS A 459 8.38 -30.39 37.05
C HIS A 459 9.54 -29.96 36.16
N GLU A 460 10.66 -29.57 36.77
CA GLU A 460 11.89 -29.24 36.04
C GLU A 460 12.63 -30.52 35.66
N ASP A 461 13.02 -30.63 34.40
CA ASP A 461 13.84 -31.70 33.85
C ASP A 461 15.33 -31.44 34.09
N PRO A 462 16.18 -32.48 34.05
CA PRO A 462 17.63 -32.33 34.22
C PRO A 462 18.33 -31.45 33.17
N ASP A 463 17.68 -31.20 32.03
CA ASP A 463 18.17 -30.31 30.97
C ASP A 463 17.76 -28.84 31.17
N GLY A 464 17.02 -28.54 32.24
CA GLY A 464 16.53 -27.21 32.58
C GLY A 464 15.19 -26.85 31.93
N SER A 465 14.57 -27.76 31.16
CA SER A 465 13.22 -27.55 30.65
C SER A 465 12.17 -27.80 31.74
N LEU A 466 10.99 -27.22 31.58
CA LEU A 466 9.92 -27.25 32.56
C LEU A 466 8.69 -27.93 32.00
N ARG A 467 8.33 -29.08 32.57
CA ARG A 467 7.12 -29.84 32.24
C ARG A 467 5.93 -29.29 33.00
N LEU A 468 4.89 -28.94 32.26
CA LEU A 468 3.58 -28.57 32.75
C LEU A 468 2.61 -29.73 32.52
N GLY A 469 1.79 -30.09 33.52
CA GLY A 469 0.74 -31.08 33.31
C GLY A 469 -0.10 -31.41 34.53
N TRP A 470 -1.00 -32.38 34.39
CA TRP A 470 -1.94 -32.81 35.43
C TRP A 470 -1.35 -33.94 36.27
N ASP A 471 -1.48 -33.89 37.59
CA ASP A 471 -1.16 -35.05 38.44
C ASP A 471 -2.19 -36.18 38.24
N GLU A 472 -1.74 -37.35 37.78
CA GLU A 472 -2.56 -38.55 37.62
C GLU A 472 -2.09 -39.70 38.54
N GLY A 473 -1.62 -39.44 39.76
CA GLY A 473 -1.38 -40.45 40.82
C GLY A 473 -0.30 -41.51 40.56
N ALA A 474 0.13 -41.67 39.29
CA ALA A 474 1.19 -42.52 38.79
C ALA A 474 2.22 -41.73 37.94
N GLY A 475 2.06 -40.40 37.85
CA GLY A 475 2.89 -39.50 37.05
C GLY A 475 2.10 -38.28 36.58
N ILE A 476 2.74 -37.43 35.79
CA ILE A 476 2.12 -36.24 35.21
C ILE A 476 1.61 -36.58 33.82
N ARG A 477 0.34 -36.27 33.53
CA ARG A 477 -0.11 -36.18 32.14
C ARG A 477 0.41 -34.87 31.55
N LEU A 478 1.48 -34.98 30.77
CA LEU A 478 2.20 -33.87 30.16
C LEU A 478 1.28 -33.05 29.25
N LEU A 479 1.21 -31.75 29.53
CA LEU A 479 0.49 -30.74 28.75
C LEU A 479 1.47 -29.96 27.88
N ALA A 480 2.57 -29.46 28.45
CA ALA A 480 3.58 -28.71 27.72
C ALA A 480 4.99 -28.94 28.30
N VAL A 481 6.00 -28.76 27.46
CA VAL A 481 7.42 -28.64 27.83
C VAL A 481 7.84 -27.22 27.47
N ILE A 482 8.36 -26.48 28.45
CA ILE A 482 8.89 -25.13 28.27
C ILE A 482 10.41 -25.21 28.28
N ASP A 483 11.04 -24.97 27.13
CA ASP A 483 12.47 -25.29 26.90
C ASP A 483 13.44 -24.25 27.52
N ASP A 484 12.97 -23.04 27.85
CA ASP A 484 13.82 -21.88 28.21
C ASP A 484 13.49 -21.24 29.57
N LEU A 485 12.73 -21.91 30.45
CA LEU A 485 12.25 -21.36 31.72
C LEU A 485 12.70 -22.21 32.93
N ALA A 486 13.45 -21.60 33.86
CA ALA A 486 13.80 -22.22 35.15
C ALA A 486 12.71 -21.96 36.21
N LEU A 487 12.48 -22.91 37.14
CA LEU A 487 11.41 -22.85 38.16
C LEU A 487 11.46 -21.59 39.04
N ASP A 488 12.65 -21.07 39.32
CA ASP A 488 12.88 -19.88 40.14
C ASP A 488 12.49 -18.57 39.43
N ARG A 489 12.28 -18.60 38.11
CA ARG A 489 11.88 -17.45 37.28
C ARG A 489 10.42 -17.51 36.82
N VAL A 490 9.70 -18.59 37.13
CA VAL A 490 8.31 -18.79 36.71
C VAL A 490 7.43 -17.62 37.13
N ALA A 491 7.58 -17.11 38.37
CA ALA A 491 6.76 -16.01 38.88
C ALA A 491 7.02 -14.65 38.19
N ASP A 492 8.22 -14.45 37.63
CA ASP A 492 8.62 -13.18 37.01
C ASP A 492 8.40 -13.17 35.48
N ALA A 493 8.36 -14.35 34.87
CA ALA A 493 8.36 -14.54 33.41
C ALA A 493 7.11 -15.24 32.85
N LEU A 494 6.27 -15.87 33.70
CA LEU A 494 5.08 -16.60 33.26
C LEU A 494 3.88 -16.33 34.18
N SER A 495 2.83 -15.72 33.64
CA SER A 495 1.52 -15.63 34.31
C SER A 495 0.56 -16.67 33.75
N ILE A 496 0.04 -17.56 34.60
CA ILE A 496 -1.12 -18.43 34.30
C ILE A 496 -2.36 -17.73 34.85
N VAL A 497 -3.32 -17.43 33.97
CA VAL A 497 -4.57 -16.72 34.28
C VAL A 497 -5.75 -17.66 34.25
#